data_AF-A0A524DGF7-F1
#
_entry.id   AF-A0A524DGF7-F1
#
_cell.length_a   1.000
_cell.length_b   1.000
_cell.length_c   1.000
_cell.angle_alpha   90.00
_cell.angle_beta   90.00
_cell.angle_gamma   90.00
#
_symmetry.space_group_name_H-M   'P 1'
#
loop_
_entity.id
_entity.type
_entity.pdbx_description
1 polymer ?
#
loop_
_entity_poly.entity_id
_entity_poly.type
_entity_poly.pdbx_seq_one_letter_code
_entity_poly.pdbx_strand_id
1 'polypeptide(L)'
;NVIWQFEKNGDANPPDCAAEDPRGCPYNCGLCPEHLSTCSLALIDLTNRCNFNCNFCYANVEKAGYLIEPSMEEIERIMDHFRNKPMPAVAIMFTGGEPTVRKDFPEICKMAKDKGFKEVIVATNGYGFQKKKGGLEWTKKVYEMGLDTLYLQFDGINNATYEKTRGIKNLMNYKMRVVENCRKAGLSSINLVATIARGVTDIEIGNIIQFALDNIDVVRGITFQPVSLCGRITAEDMNELRITNADVIQEIDNQTGGKIGIENSWYPLSTIVEFGRIISYLADVDPIEFTCHPDCGFATYLVVDPDTNEMVPIIDYFDPLKVIDFANRFWEKIKHKEKQPLKFFENLMGDAGKTLDEGLNFLDKTQLKARFLLGMLQYTKKPGKLMEMFSRLLMNGDWESISSFTHGTLLLSSMHFQDAYNMDIERTKRCIVHFGVAMPDGSVKEISFCTMNTLHRPEIEKQVAKKLTAKVKEEFDTSIGQARVDIEQDIQPKVAQNGGIDKNNISDLNAEDGEN
;
A
#
# COMPACT_ATOMS: atom_id res chain seq x y z
N ASN A 1 -30.21 19.30 -4.66
CA ASN A 1 -29.94 17.85 -4.55
C ASN A 1 -28.48 17.63 -4.86
N VAL A 2 -27.69 17.24 -3.86
CA VAL A 2 -26.29 16.86 -4.07
C VAL A 2 -26.29 15.47 -4.68
N ILE A 3 -25.77 15.31 -5.90
CA ILE A 3 -25.57 14.01 -6.54
C ILE A 3 -24.13 13.59 -6.20
N TRP A 4 -23.97 12.63 -5.31
CA TRP A 4 -22.67 12.07 -4.97
C TRP A 4 -22.23 11.14 -6.10
N GLN A 5 -21.12 11.46 -6.77
CA GLN A 5 -20.51 10.60 -7.77
C GLN A 5 -19.07 10.27 -7.36
N PHE A 6 -18.88 9.05 -6.86
CA PHE A 6 -17.56 8.51 -6.48
C PHE A 6 -16.84 7.84 -7.65
N GLU A 7 -17.56 7.49 -8.71
CA GLU A 7 -16.96 7.06 -9.96
C GLU A 7 -16.30 8.25 -10.65
N LYS A 8 -14.97 8.20 -10.75
CA LYS A 8 -14.18 9.22 -11.42
C LYS A 8 -13.58 8.60 -12.68
N ASN A 9 -13.81 9.26 -13.82
CA ASN A 9 -13.15 8.87 -15.04
C ASN A 9 -11.71 9.38 -15.00
N GLY A 10 -10.77 8.47 -15.24
CA GLY A 10 -9.38 8.77 -15.51
C GLY A 10 -9.10 8.66 -17.01
N ASP A 11 -7.91 9.10 -17.40
CA ASP A 11 -7.36 8.74 -18.69
C ASP A 11 -6.75 7.34 -18.60
N ALA A 12 -6.98 6.51 -19.61
CA ALA A 12 -6.32 5.21 -19.75
C ALA A 12 -5.15 5.33 -20.73
N ASN A 13 -4.08 4.57 -20.47
CA ASN A 13 -3.03 4.41 -21.46
C ASN A 13 -3.54 3.61 -22.68
N PRO A 14 -2.95 3.81 -23.88
CA PRO A 14 -3.27 3.00 -25.04
C PRO A 14 -3.09 1.51 -24.74
N PRO A 15 -3.96 0.65 -25.30
CA PRO A 15 -3.93 -0.76 -25.01
C PRO A 15 -2.62 -1.41 -25.48
N ASP A 16 -2.10 -2.37 -24.72
CA ASP A 16 -0.90 -3.14 -25.10
C ASP A 16 -1.19 -4.58 -25.54
N CYS A 17 -2.44 -5.03 -25.48
CA CYS A 17 -2.90 -6.24 -26.14
C CYS A 17 -4.15 -6.02 -27.00
N ALA A 18 -4.30 -6.86 -28.03
CA ALA A 18 -5.55 -6.97 -28.77
C ALA A 18 -6.58 -7.80 -27.97
N ALA A 19 -7.86 -7.48 -28.14
CA ALA A 19 -8.96 -8.23 -27.54
C ALA A 19 -9.30 -9.46 -28.40
N GLU A 20 -8.43 -10.47 -28.37
CA GLU A 20 -8.56 -11.67 -29.22
C GLU A 20 -9.49 -12.74 -28.66
N ASP A 21 -9.70 -12.77 -27.33
CA ASP A 21 -10.62 -13.71 -26.69
C ASP A 21 -12.07 -13.23 -26.86
N PRO A 22 -12.95 -14.04 -27.48
CA PRO A 22 -14.34 -13.66 -27.71
C PRO A 22 -15.16 -13.54 -26.41
N ARG A 23 -14.65 -14.03 -25.27
CA ARG A 23 -15.30 -13.91 -23.97
C ARG A 23 -15.17 -12.51 -23.36
N GLY A 24 -14.29 -11.66 -23.88
CA GLY A 24 -14.12 -10.29 -23.40
C GLY A 24 -13.35 -10.15 -22.08
N CYS A 25 -13.53 -9.02 -21.37
CA CYS A 25 -12.97 -8.81 -20.04
C CYS A 25 -13.58 -9.83 -19.04
N PRO A 26 -12.80 -10.50 -18.16
CA PRO A 26 -11.37 -10.29 -17.84
C PRO A 26 -10.38 -11.19 -18.60
N TYR A 27 -10.82 -11.94 -19.62
CA TYR A 27 -9.96 -12.89 -20.34
C TYR A 27 -8.97 -12.22 -21.29
N ASN A 28 -9.31 -11.05 -21.81
CA ASN A 28 -8.42 -10.21 -22.63
C ASN A 28 -7.44 -9.36 -21.81
N CYS A 29 -7.19 -9.66 -20.53
CA CYS A 29 -6.41 -8.75 -19.68
C CYS A 29 -4.90 -8.78 -20.03
N GLY A 30 -4.50 -7.79 -20.83
CA GLY A 30 -3.18 -7.21 -21.02
C GLY A 30 -3.41 -5.74 -21.42
N LEU A 31 -3.62 -4.84 -20.44
CA LEU A 31 -4.20 -3.49 -20.59
C LEU A 31 -5.05 -3.32 -21.87
N CYS A 32 -6.26 -3.89 -21.91
CA CYS A 32 -7.07 -3.96 -23.14
C CYS A 32 -7.87 -2.66 -23.42
N PRO A 33 -8.47 -2.49 -24.61
CA PRO A 33 -9.25 -1.28 -24.94
C PRO A 33 -10.43 -0.98 -24.02
N GLU A 34 -10.90 -1.96 -23.25
CA GLU A 34 -11.98 -1.81 -22.26
C GLU A 34 -11.50 -1.24 -20.91
N HIS A 35 -10.18 -1.01 -20.74
CA HIS A 35 -9.62 -0.50 -19.50
C HIS A 35 -9.70 1.03 -19.43
N LEU A 36 -10.11 1.57 -18.28
CA LEU A 36 -10.58 2.95 -18.10
C LEU A 36 -9.73 3.79 -17.15
N SER A 37 -8.69 3.22 -16.55
CA SER A 37 -7.81 3.91 -15.61
C SER A 37 -6.35 3.76 -16.01
N THR A 38 -5.49 4.66 -15.52
CA THR A 38 -4.04 4.51 -15.68
C THR A 38 -3.43 3.68 -14.55
N CYS A 39 -2.28 3.06 -14.82
CA CYS A 39 -1.48 2.43 -13.79
C CYS A 39 -0.94 3.50 -12.83
N SER A 40 -1.40 3.49 -11.58
CA SER A 40 -0.84 4.33 -10.51
C SER A 40 0.29 3.63 -9.78
N LEU A 41 0.16 2.30 -9.61
CA LEU A 41 1.10 1.45 -8.89
C LEU A 41 1.49 0.25 -9.75
N ALA A 42 2.72 0.25 -10.25
CA ALA A 42 3.30 -0.86 -10.99
C ALA A 42 3.87 -1.92 -10.03
N LEU A 43 3.65 -3.20 -10.30
CA LEU A 43 4.16 -4.32 -9.50
C LEU A 43 5.11 -5.18 -10.32
N ILE A 44 6.19 -5.62 -9.67
CA ILE A 44 7.11 -6.62 -10.22
C ILE A 44 7.34 -7.71 -9.17
N ASP A 45 7.04 -8.95 -9.53
CA ASP A 45 7.46 -10.12 -8.76
C ASP A 45 8.96 -10.35 -8.98
N LEU A 46 9.79 -9.96 -8.01
CA LEU A 46 11.25 -10.04 -8.13
C LEU A 46 11.78 -11.47 -7.97
N THR A 47 11.07 -12.29 -7.21
CA THR A 47 11.35 -13.71 -7.01
C THR A 47 10.13 -14.37 -6.39
N ASN A 48 9.89 -15.66 -6.59
CA ASN A 48 8.94 -16.43 -5.79
C ASN A 48 9.61 -17.22 -4.64
N ARG A 49 10.91 -17.01 -4.40
CA ARG A 49 11.62 -17.53 -3.23
C ARG A 49 11.14 -16.82 -1.97
N CYS A 50 10.89 -17.55 -0.90
CA CYS A 50 10.42 -16.98 0.36
C CYS A 50 10.96 -17.79 1.54
N ASN A 51 11.30 -17.09 2.63
CA ASN A 51 11.67 -17.70 3.89
C ASN A 51 10.45 -18.18 4.70
N PHE A 52 9.22 -17.82 4.34
CA PHE A 52 7.99 -18.23 5.04
C PHE A 52 7.18 -19.24 4.21
N ASN A 53 6.44 -20.14 4.87
CA ASN A 53 5.49 -21.06 4.22
C ASN A 53 4.03 -20.80 4.65
N CYS A 54 3.57 -19.56 4.47
CA CYS A 54 2.27 -19.10 4.97
C CYS A 54 1.09 -19.93 4.42
N ASN A 55 0.06 -20.14 5.25
CA ASN A 55 -1.09 -20.99 4.90
C ASN A 55 -1.88 -20.43 3.69
N PHE A 56 -2.10 -19.11 3.65
CA PHE A 56 -2.88 -18.45 2.59
C PHE A 56 -2.05 -17.96 1.39
N CYS A 57 -0.75 -18.28 1.31
CA CYS A 57 0.12 -17.78 0.25
C CYS A 57 0.07 -18.65 -1.02
N TYR A 58 -0.04 -17.99 -2.17
CA TYR A 58 0.02 -18.58 -3.52
C TYR A 58 1.35 -18.30 -4.25
N ALA A 59 2.17 -17.36 -3.76
CA ALA A 59 3.38 -16.87 -4.43
C ALA A 59 4.69 -17.55 -3.98
N ASN A 60 4.63 -18.68 -3.26
CA ASN A 60 5.82 -19.38 -2.74
C ASN A 60 6.29 -20.47 -3.71
N VAL A 61 7.59 -20.48 -4.02
CA VAL A 61 8.30 -21.48 -4.85
C VAL A 61 8.04 -22.94 -4.45
N GLU A 62 7.96 -23.26 -3.16
CA GLU A 62 7.68 -24.62 -2.68
C GLU A 62 6.30 -25.10 -3.14
N LYS A 63 5.33 -24.18 -3.15
CA LYS A 63 3.95 -24.45 -3.58
C LYS A 63 3.80 -24.40 -5.09
N ALA A 64 4.54 -23.52 -5.76
CA ALA A 64 4.49 -23.32 -7.21
C ALA A 64 5.18 -24.47 -7.98
N GLY A 65 6.32 -24.98 -7.46
CA GLY A 65 7.10 -26.04 -8.09
C GLY A 65 8.04 -25.58 -9.22
N TYR A 66 8.09 -24.28 -9.49
CA TYR A 66 8.99 -23.64 -10.47
C TYR A 66 9.51 -22.30 -9.93
N LEU A 67 10.65 -21.83 -10.44
CA LEU A 67 11.26 -20.57 -10.03
C LEU A 67 10.81 -19.43 -10.96
N ILE A 68 10.23 -18.38 -10.39
CA ILE A 68 10.03 -17.10 -11.07
C ILE A 68 11.04 -16.15 -10.47
N GLU A 69 11.97 -15.65 -11.29
CA GLU A 69 13.00 -14.71 -10.84
C GLU A 69 13.57 -13.94 -12.04
N PRO A 70 13.00 -12.78 -12.41
CA PRO A 70 13.50 -11.99 -13.54
C PRO A 70 14.94 -11.52 -13.31
N SER A 71 15.71 -11.44 -14.38
CA SER A 71 17.05 -10.85 -14.43
C SER A 71 16.99 -9.32 -14.31
N MET A 72 18.12 -8.68 -14.07
CA MET A 72 18.19 -7.21 -14.03
C MET A 72 17.73 -6.56 -15.33
N GLU A 73 18.06 -7.15 -16.48
CA GLU A 73 17.60 -6.68 -17.80
C GLU A 73 16.09 -6.83 -17.98
N GLU A 74 15.51 -7.95 -17.54
CA GLU A 74 14.07 -8.16 -17.54
C GLU A 74 13.34 -7.15 -16.64
N ILE A 75 13.89 -6.88 -15.45
CA ILE A 75 13.36 -5.88 -14.50
C ILE A 75 13.43 -4.47 -15.11
N GLU A 76 14.58 -4.10 -15.69
CA GLU A 76 14.78 -2.83 -16.38
C GLU A 76 13.74 -2.64 -17.49
N ARG A 77 13.52 -3.66 -18.31
CA ARG A 77 12.53 -3.63 -19.40
C ARG A 77 11.11 -3.41 -18.89
N ILE A 78 10.73 -4.03 -17.78
CA ILE A 78 9.42 -3.82 -17.16
C ILE A 78 9.30 -2.38 -16.64
N MET A 79 10.33 -1.85 -15.98
CA MET A 79 10.33 -0.46 -15.52
C MET A 79 10.20 0.53 -16.68
N ASP A 80 10.95 0.31 -17.76
CA ASP A 80 10.88 1.14 -18.97
C ASP A 80 9.50 1.08 -19.62
N HIS A 81 8.86 -0.09 -19.65
CA HIS A 81 7.48 -0.24 -20.14
C HIS A 81 6.53 0.71 -19.40
N PHE A 82 6.55 0.73 -18.07
CA PHE A 82 5.67 1.60 -17.27
C PHE A 82 6.04 3.09 -17.36
N ARG A 83 7.33 3.42 -17.47
CA ARG A 83 7.80 4.82 -17.50
C ARG A 83 7.70 5.48 -18.87
N ASN A 84 7.66 4.69 -19.95
CA ASN A 84 7.52 5.19 -21.33
C ASN A 84 6.06 5.36 -21.79
N LYS A 85 5.07 5.01 -20.96
CA LYS A 85 3.66 5.24 -21.27
C LYS A 85 3.34 6.75 -21.31
N PRO A 86 2.33 7.19 -22.09
CA PRO A 86 1.87 8.58 -22.08
C PRO A 86 1.52 9.09 -20.68
N MET A 87 0.89 8.24 -19.86
CA MET A 87 0.64 8.47 -18.45
C MET A 87 1.47 7.46 -17.63
N PRO A 88 2.70 7.82 -17.23
CA PRO A 88 3.64 6.88 -16.64
C PRO A 88 3.30 6.57 -15.18
N ALA A 89 3.50 5.33 -14.75
CA ALA A 89 3.19 4.91 -13.38
C ALA A 89 4.04 5.66 -12.35
N VAL A 90 3.40 6.27 -11.35
CA VAL A 90 4.05 7.13 -10.36
C VAL A 90 4.87 6.33 -9.35
N ALA A 91 4.30 5.20 -8.90
CA ALA A 91 4.88 4.34 -7.89
C ALA A 91 5.18 2.95 -8.44
N ILE A 92 6.19 2.31 -7.86
CA ILE A 92 6.52 0.91 -8.13
C ILE A 92 6.64 0.13 -6.82
N MET A 93 6.05 -1.07 -6.80
CA MET A 93 6.12 -2.00 -5.69
C MET A 93 6.82 -3.28 -6.11
N PHE A 94 7.88 -3.63 -5.39
CA PHE A 94 8.55 -4.91 -5.51
C PHE A 94 7.90 -5.94 -4.59
N THR A 95 7.54 -7.09 -5.16
CA THR A 95 6.79 -8.16 -4.48
C THR A 95 7.29 -9.55 -4.94
N GLY A 96 6.48 -10.59 -4.71
CA GLY A 96 6.71 -11.97 -5.10
C GLY A 96 6.55 -12.92 -3.92
N GLY A 97 7.58 -13.72 -3.66
CA GLY A 97 7.83 -14.34 -2.36
C GLY A 97 8.34 -13.28 -1.40
N GLU A 98 9.63 -13.30 -1.05
CA GLU A 98 10.26 -12.26 -0.24
C GLU A 98 11.31 -11.51 -1.07
N PRO A 99 11.04 -10.27 -1.53
CA PRO A 99 11.96 -9.50 -2.37
C PRO A 99 13.37 -9.38 -1.79
N THR A 100 13.48 -9.23 -0.47
CA THR A 100 14.77 -8.95 0.19
C THR A 100 15.68 -10.18 0.33
N VAL A 101 15.26 -11.36 -0.14
CA VAL A 101 16.19 -12.50 -0.31
C VAL A 101 17.17 -12.27 -1.47
N ARG A 102 16.83 -11.38 -2.40
CA ARG A 102 17.69 -11.00 -3.51
C ARG A 102 18.81 -10.09 -3.04
N LYS A 103 20.06 -10.47 -3.36
CA LYS A 103 21.25 -9.69 -3.00
C LYS A 103 21.37 -8.38 -3.77
N ASP A 104 20.81 -8.34 -4.97
CA ASP A 104 20.76 -7.19 -5.88
C ASP A 104 19.53 -6.28 -5.64
N PHE A 105 18.76 -6.53 -4.57
CA PHE A 105 17.60 -5.71 -4.23
C PHE A 105 17.91 -4.21 -4.04
N PRO A 106 19.00 -3.80 -3.36
CA PRO A 106 19.37 -2.37 -3.28
C PRO A 106 19.59 -1.74 -4.67
N GLU A 107 20.24 -2.46 -5.57
CA GLU A 107 20.51 -2.00 -6.94
C GLU A 107 19.22 -1.89 -7.76
N ILE A 108 18.23 -2.77 -7.52
CA ILE A 108 16.89 -2.68 -8.11
C ILE A 108 16.13 -1.43 -7.60
N CYS A 109 16.20 -1.11 -6.30
CA CYS A 109 15.65 0.13 -5.76
C CYS A 109 16.26 1.37 -6.43
N LYS A 110 17.59 1.37 -6.58
CA LYS A 110 18.31 2.46 -7.24
C LYS A 110 17.87 2.64 -8.69
N MET A 111 17.74 1.54 -9.42
CA MET A 111 17.27 1.56 -10.82
C MET A 111 15.87 2.19 -10.93
N ALA A 112 14.94 1.88 -10.02
CA ALA A 112 13.61 2.49 -10.03
C ALA A 112 13.66 4.01 -9.82
N LYS A 113 14.47 4.50 -8.86
CA LYS A 113 14.65 5.93 -8.66
C LYS A 113 15.29 6.62 -9.87
N ASP A 114 16.33 6.01 -10.44
CA ASP A 114 17.02 6.56 -11.62
C ASP A 114 16.08 6.64 -12.84
N LYS A 115 15.09 5.75 -12.96
CA LYS A 115 14.04 5.78 -14.00
C LYS A 115 12.87 6.71 -13.69
N GLY A 116 12.89 7.40 -12.55
CA GLY A 116 11.96 8.46 -12.21
C GLY A 116 10.67 8.00 -11.52
N PHE A 117 10.61 6.78 -10.97
CA PHE A 117 9.54 6.43 -10.03
C PHE A 117 9.63 7.31 -8.79
N LYS A 118 8.52 7.96 -8.42
CA LYS A 118 8.49 8.89 -7.29
C LYS A 118 8.50 8.12 -5.97
N GLU A 119 7.78 7.02 -5.91
CA GLU A 119 7.71 6.14 -4.76
C GLU A 119 8.14 4.71 -5.11
N VAL A 120 9.07 4.18 -4.32
CA VAL A 120 9.57 2.81 -4.38
C VAL A 120 9.15 2.09 -3.11
N ILE A 121 8.34 1.05 -3.28
CA ILE A 121 7.69 0.31 -2.21
C ILE A 121 8.18 -1.13 -2.25
N VAL A 122 8.34 -1.76 -1.07
CA VAL A 122 8.58 -3.20 -0.99
C VAL A 122 7.49 -3.90 -0.19
N ALA A 123 6.80 -4.85 -0.81
CA ALA A 123 5.95 -5.80 -0.12
C ALA A 123 6.82 -6.89 0.49
N THR A 124 7.00 -6.86 1.81
CA THR A 124 7.98 -7.69 2.51
C THR A 124 7.39 -8.27 3.79
N ASN A 125 7.83 -9.46 4.14
CA ASN A 125 7.65 -10.03 5.47
C ASN A 125 8.66 -9.47 6.48
N GLY A 126 9.71 -8.77 6.03
CA GLY A 126 10.74 -8.10 6.85
C GLY A 126 12.12 -8.78 6.86
N TYR A 127 12.36 -9.80 6.03
CA TYR A 127 13.55 -10.68 6.13
C TYR A 127 14.89 -9.96 6.12
N GLY A 128 15.14 -9.08 5.14
CA GLY A 128 16.39 -8.33 5.06
C GLY A 128 16.58 -7.36 6.24
N PHE A 129 15.48 -6.78 6.73
CA PHE A 129 15.49 -5.70 7.73
C PHE A 129 15.66 -6.19 9.17
N GLN A 130 15.13 -7.37 9.50
CA GLN A 130 15.08 -7.87 10.88
C GLN A 130 16.40 -8.49 11.38
N LYS A 131 17.37 -8.76 10.49
CA LYS A 131 18.55 -9.58 10.79
C LYS A 131 19.30 -9.02 11.99
N LYS A 132 19.63 -9.89 12.96
CA LYS A 132 20.39 -9.50 14.17
C LYS A 132 21.76 -8.90 13.82
N LYS A 133 22.42 -9.46 12.80
CA LYS A 133 23.69 -8.97 12.26
C LYS A 133 23.44 -8.38 10.88
N GLY A 134 23.83 -7.13 10.68
CA GLY A 134 23.75 -6.45 9.39
C GLY A 134 22.36 -6.01 8.96
N GLY A 135 21.30 -6.23 9.75
CA GLY A 135 19.95 -5.77 9.42
C GLY A 135 19.84 -4.25 9.35
N LEU A 136 20.46 -3.51 10.29
CA LEU A 136 20.47 -2.06 10.27
C LEU A 136 21.23 -1.49 9.06
N GLU A 137 22.39 -2.07 8.75
CA GLU A 137 23.26 -1.71 7.64
C GLU A 137 22.56 -2.01 6.30
N TRP A 138 21.87 -3.15 6.22
CA TRP A 138 20.99 -3.46 5.10
C TRP A 138 19.89 -2.42 4.94
N THR A 139 19.17 -2.08 6.02
CA THR A 139 18.10 -1.07 6.00
C THR A 139 18.63 0.29 5.53
N LYS A 140 19.78 0.74 6.05
CA LYS A 140 20.44 1.97 5.60
C LYS A 140 20.79 1.90 4.12
N LYS A 141 21.40 0.80 3.67
CA LYS A 141 21.78 0.61 2.26
C LYS A 141 20.56 0.72 1.34
N VAL A 142 19.46 0.02 1.62
CA VAL A 142 18.27 0.08 0.75
C VAL A 142 17.60 1.45 0.79
N TYR A 143 17.57 2.11 1.95
CA TYR A 143 17.03 3.48 2.07
C TYR A 143 17.86 4.48 1.25
N GLU A 144 19.19 4.44 1.38
CA GLU A 144 20.12 5.27 0.60
C GLU A 144 20.04 4.98 -0.91
N MET A 145 19.74 3.73 -1.28
CA MET A 145 19.51 3.33 -2.67
C MET A 145 18.09 3.64 -3.15
N GLY A 146 17.25 4.28 -2.34
CA GLY A 146 15.98 4.85 -2.79
C GLY A 146 14.74 4.03 -2.50
N LEU A 147 14.78 3.07 -1.57
CA LEU A 147 13.56 2.50 -1.01
C LEU A 147 12.85 3.55 -0.14
N ASP A 148 11.58 3.86 -0.42
CA ASP A 148 10.83 4.85 0.35
C ASP A 148 9.96 4.21 1.44
N THR A 149 9.22 3.15 1.08
CA THR A 149 8.14 2.61 1.93
C THR A 149 8.22 1.09 2.08
N LEU A 150 8.09 0.61 3.31
CA LEU A 150 7.84 -0.80 3.59
C LEU A 150 6.35 -1.07 3.63
N TYR A 151 5.87 -1.92 2.72
CA TYR A 151 4.55 -2.53 2.78
C TYR A 151 4.70 -3.83 3.57
N LEU A 152 4.74 -3.69 4.91
CA LEU A 152 5.18 -4.74 5.84
C LEU A 152 4.02 -5.64 6.23
N GLN A 153 4.13 -6.94 5.92
CA GLN A 153 3.17 -7.93 6.40
C GLN A 153 3.12 -7.94 7.94
N PHE A 154 1.93 -7.75 8.51
CA PHE A 154 1.70 -7.62 9.96
C PHE A 154 0.28 -8.05 10.31
N ASP A 155 0.10 -9.22 10.93
CA ASP A 155 -1.23 -9.82 11.16
C ASP A 155 -1.77 -9.59 12.57
N GLY A 156 -1.01 -8.93 13.45
CA GLY A 156 -1.36 -8.75 14.85
C GLY A 156 -0.14 -8.65 15.75
N ILE A 157 -0.38 -8.66 17.06
CA ILE A 157 0.69 -8.64 18.07
C ILE A 157 0.88 -9.99 18.75
N ASN A 158 -0.09 -10.91 18.64
CA ASN A 158 0.00 -12.23 19.27
C ASN A 158 0.71 -13.24 18.37
N ASN A 159 1.67 -13.97 18.93
CA ASN A 159 2.39 -15.01 18.19
C ASN A 159 1.49 -16.17 17.74
N ALA A 160 0.45 -16.50 18.51
CA ALA A 160 -0.53 -17.53 18.13
C ALA A 160 -1.20 -17.23 16.78
N THR A 161 -1.47 -15.94 16.51
CA THR A 161 -2.01 -15.49 15.22
C THR A 161 -1.02 -15.77 14.09
N TYR A 162 0.26 -15.42 14.26
CA TYR A 162 1.31 -15.69 13.28
C TYR A 162 1.58 -17.19 13.06
N GLU A 163 1.48 -18.01 14.10
CA GLU A 163 1.59 -19.46 13.97
C GLU A 163 0.45 -20.01 13.10
N LYS A 164 -0.78 -19.54 13.31
CA LYS A 164 -1.96 -19.95 12.54
C LYS A 164 -1.95 -19.43 11.10
N THR A 165 -1.42 -18.24 10.81
CA THR A 165 -1.44 -17.66 9.46
C THR A 165 -0.15 -17.86 8.66
N ARG A 166 1.01 -17.74 9.31
CA ARG A 166 2.34 -17.77 8.69
C ARG A 166 3.12 -19.05 8.99
N GLY A 167 2.69 -19.85 9.96
CA GLY A 167 3.37 -21.11 10.33
C GLY A 167 4.68 -20.89 11.09
N ILE A 168 4.90 -19.71 11.67
CA ILE A 168 6.15 -19.32 12.33
C ILE A 168 5.89 -18.89 13.76
N LYS A 169 6.62 -19.50 14.69
CA LYS A 169 6.59 -19.17 16.12
C LYS A 169 7.35 -17.87 16.39
N ASN A 170 6.92 -17.12 17.41
CA ASN A 170 7.65 -15.96 17.95
C ASN A 170 7.96 -14.84 16.93
N LEU A 171 7.07 -14.63 15.96
CA LEU A 171 7.29 -13.66 14.88
C LEU A 171 7.20 -12.20 15.35
N MET A 172 6.57 -11.89 16.49
CA MET A 172 6.47 -10.50 16.93
C MET A 172 7.85 -9.85 17.21
N ASN A 173 8.78 -10.60 17.81
CA ASN A 173 10.15 -10.13 18.03
C ASN A 173 10.90 -9.85 16.72
N TYR A 174 10.59 -10.63 15.68
CA TYR A 174 11.09 -10.38 14.33
C TYR A 174 10.55 -9.06 13.79
N LYS A 175 9.25 -8.80 13.91
CA LYS A 175 8.62 -7.56 13.44
C LYS A 175 9.17 -6.33 14.19
N MET A 176 9.36 -6.43 15.50
CA MET A 176 9.94 -5.34 16.29
C MET A 176 11.36 -4.97 15.83
N ARG A 177 12.19 -5.95 15.44
CA ARG A 177 13.52 -5.66 14.89
C ARG A 177 13.43 -4.91 13.55
N VAL A 178 12.46 -5.23 12.69
CA VAL A 178 12.23 -4.48 11.45
C VAL A 178 11.94 -3.01 11.78
N VAL A 179 10.96 -2.78 12.64
CA VAL A 179 10.52 -1.43 13.05
C VAL A 179 11.69 -0.64 13.63
N GLU A 180 12.45 -1.23 14.54
CA GLU A 180 13.57 -0.56 15.19
C GLU A 180 14.74 -0.28 14.25
N ASN A 181 15.04 -1.18 13.31
CA ASN A 181 16.08 -0.94 12.31
C ASN A 181 15.65 0.14 11.31
N CYS A 182 14.37 0.21 10.94
CA CYS A 182 13.83 1.29 10.11
C CYS A 182 13.95 2.65 10.83
N ARG A 183 13.54 2.70 12.10
CA ARG A 183 13.68 3.87 12.98
C ARG A 183 15.13 4.38 13.02
N LYS A 184 16.09 3.50 13.30
CA LYS A 184 17.53 3.85 13.36
C LYS A 184 18.13 4.23 12.02
N ALA A 185 17.58 3.74 10.90
CA ALA A 185 18.04 4.08 9.56
C ALA A 185 17.46 5.39 9.03
N GLY A 186 16.42 5.94 9.67
CA GLY A 186 15.67 7.09 9.17
C GLY A 186 14.59 6.71 8.13
N LEU A 187 14.33 5.42 7.92
CA LEU A 187 13.28 4.92 7.04
C LEU A 187 11.93 4.98 7.77
N SER A 188 11.31 6.15 7.79
CA SER A 188 10.11 6.46 8.59
C SER A 188 8.79 6.28 7.83
N SER A 189 8.73 5.34 6.89
CA SER A 189 7.51 5.03 6.13
C SER A 189 7.26 3.52 6.11
N ILE A 190 6.49 3.06 7.09
CA ILE A 190 5.97 1.70 7.16
C ILE A 190 4.45 1.76 7.01
N ASN A 191 3.93 1.01 6.04
CA ASN A 191 2.51 0.67 5.96
C ASN A 191 2.34 -0.78 6.45
N LEU A 192 1.56 -0.98 7.53
CA LEU A 192 1.28 -2.29 8.09
C LEU A 192 0.18 -2.98 7.29
N VAL A 193 0.42 -4.22 6.86
CA VAL A 193 -0.45 -4.92 5.93
C VAL A 193 -0.96 -6.18 6.59
N ALA A 194 -2.24 -6.17 6.93
CA ALA A 194 -2.87 -7.24 7.68
C ALA A 194 -3.82 -8.01 6.78
N THR A 195 -3.54 -9.30 6.56
CA THR A 195 -4.49 -10.19 5.89
C THR A 195 -5.57 -10.58 6.88
N ILE A 196 -6.81 -10.14 6.65
CA ILE A 196 -7.94 -10.38 7.56
C ILE A 196 -8.73 -11.60 7.09
N ALA A 197 -8.86 -12.57 7.99
CA ALA A 197 -9.68 -13.76 7.84
C ALA A 197 -10.57 -13.90 9.08
N ARG A 198 -11.84 -14.21 8.86
CA ARG A 198 -12.85 -14.30 9.91
C ARG A 198 -12.49 -15.35 10.95
N GLY A 199 -12.62 -15.02 12.23
CA GLY A 199 -12.29 -15.90 13.37
C GLY A 199 -10.80 -16.26 13.47
N VAL A 200 -9.93 -15.53 12.77
CA VAL A 200 -8.48 -15.79 12.75
C VAL A 200 -7.68 -14.53 13.05
N THR A 201 -7.77 -13.52 12.19
CA THR A 201 -7.00 -12.26 12.29
C THR A 201 -7.89 -11.03 12.46
N ASP A 202 -9.20 -11.17 12.27
CA ASP A 202 -10.17 -10.11 12.57
C ASP A 202 -10.09 -9.66 14.03
N ILE A 203 -9.86 -10.57 14.98
CA ILE A 203 -9.69 -10.28 16.41
C ILE A 203 -8.46 -9.40 16.76
N GLU A 204 -7.54 -9.19 15.82
CA GLU A 204 -6.31 -8.40 16.02
C GLU A 204 -6.42 -6.97 15.51
N ILE A 205 -7.53 -6.60 14.84
CA ILE A 205 -7.69 -5.31 14.16
C ILE A 205 -7.38 -4.14 15.11
N GLY A 206 -7.98 -4.13 16.31
CA GLY A 206 -7.75 -3.11 17.32
C GLY A 206 -6.29 -3.07 17.81
N ASN A 207 -5.67 -4.25 17.98
CA ASN A 207 -4.26 -4.35 18.39
C ASN A 207 -3.31 -3.79 17.33
N ILE A 208 -3.59 -4.03 16.05
CA ILE A 208 -2.79 -3.51 14.93
C ILE A 208 -2.92 -1.98 14.87
N ILE A 209 -4.13 -1.45 15.06
CA ILE A 209 -4.35 -0.01 15.17
C ILE A 209 -3.53 0.56 16.32
N GLN A 210 -3.64 -0.01 17.52
CA GLN A 210 -2.88 0.48 18.68
C GLN A 210 -1.37 0.39 18.45
N PHE A 211 -0.89 -0.70 17.86
CA PHE A 211 0.53 -0.87 17.54
C PHE A 211 1.05 0.21 16.57
N ALA A 212 0.26 0.55 15.55
CA ALA A 212 0.59 1.62 14.61
C ALA A 212 0.64 2.98 15.31
N LEU A 213 -0.30 3.24 16.22
CA LEU A 213 -0.34 4.46 17.03
C LEU A 213 0.90 4.59 17.93
N ASP A 214 1.28 3.50 18.59
CA ASP A 214 2.46 3.45 19.46
C ASP A 214 3.77 3.64 18.68
N ASN A 215 3.75 3.44 17.35
CA ASN A 215 4.91 3.54 16.47
C ASN A 215 4.70 4.57 15.33
N ILE A 216 3.89 5.61 15.57
CA ILE A 216 3.53 6.63 14.56
C ILE A 216 4.74 7.44 14.04
N ASP A 217 5.87 7.35 14.72
CA ASP A 217 7.14 7.96 14.30
C ASP A 217 7.71 7.29 13.04
N VAL A 218 7.37 6.02 12.80
CA VAL A 218 7.81 5.25 11.62
C VAL A 218 6.67 4.62 10.82
N VAL A 219 5.52 4.38 11.44
CA VAL A 219 4.32 3.85 10.78
C VAL A 219 3.47 4.98 10.23
N ARG A 220 3.08 4.89 8.95
CA ARG A 220 2.29 5.91 8.23
C ARG A 220 0.90 5.43 7.84
N GLY A 221 0.70 4.12 7.83
CA GLY A 221 -0.62 3.59 7.55
C GLY A 221 -0.78 2.13 7.93
N ILE A 222 -2.03 1.71 7.82
CA ILE A 222 -2.48 0.33 7.94
C ILE A 222 -3.36 0.06 6.72
N THR A 223 -3.05 -1.02 6.00
CA THR A 223 -3.93 -1.56 4.97
C THR A 223 -4.42 -2.93 5.40
N PHE A 224 -5.69 -2.98 5.80
CA PHE A 224 -6.40 -4.23 6.00
C PHE A 224 -6.77 -4.82 4.63
N GLN A 225 -6.48 -6.10 4.46
CA GLN A 225 -6.78 -6.83 3.25
C GLN A 225 -7.62 -8.04 3.61
N PRO A 226 -8.95 -8.00 3.42
CA PRO A 226 -9.75 -9.22 3.42
C PRO A 226 -9.08 -10.30 2.58
N VAL A 227 -8.93 -11.49 3.16
CA VAL A 227 -8.23 -12.60 2.51
C VAL A 227 -8.84 -12.87 1.15
N SER A 228 -8.00 -12.95 0.11
CA SER A 228 -8.44 -13.39 -1.21
C SER A 228 -8.28 -14.90 -1.26
N LEU A 229 -9.39 -15.63 -1.42
CA LEU A 229 -9.36 -17.09 -1.37
C LEU A 229 -9.10 -17.64 -2.77
N CYS A 230 -7.89 -17.39 -3.25
CA CYS A 230 -7.41 -17.88 -4.53
C CYS A 230 -6.53 -19.12 -4.33
N GLY A 231 -6.63 -20.09 -5.25
CA GLY A 231 -5.81 -21.29 -5.24
C GLY A 231 -6.48 -22.51 -4.62
N ARG A 232 -5.74 -23.29 -3.83
CA ARG A 232 -6.17 -24.61 -3.32
C ARG A 232 -6.66 -24.50 -1.87
N ILE A 233 -7.87 -23.98 -1.71
CA ILE A 233 -8.61 -23.90 -0.44
C ILE A 233 -9.91 -24.73 -0.58
N THR A 234 -10.37 -25.38 0.49
CA THR A 234 -11.62 -26.15 0.43
C THR A 234 -12.82 -25.22 0.34
N ALA A 235 -13.92 -25.66 -0.26
CA ALA A 235 -15.13 -24.86 -0.34
C ALA A 235 -15.74 -24.50 1.03
N GLU A 236 -15.47 -25.34 2.04
CA GLU A 236 -15.88 -25.12 3.43
C GLU A 236 -15.05 -24.00 4.07
N ASP A 237 -13.71 -24.12 4.02
CA ASP A 237 -12.80 -23.06 4.48
C ASP A 237 -13.07 -21.72 3.77
N MET A 238 -13.50 -21.78 2.51
CA MET A 238 -13.81 -20.56 1.77
C MET A 238 -14.95 -19.75 2.38
N ASN A 239 -16.00 -20.43 2.85
CA ASN A 239 -17.14 -19.77 3.48
C ASN A 239 -16.82 -19.32 4.89
N GLU A 240 -16.09 -20.13 5.66
CA GLU A 240 -15.77 -19.84 7.06
C GLU A 240 -14.82 -18.66 7.23
N LEU A 241 -13.79 -18.58 6.38
CA LEU A 241 -12.76 -17.54 6.47
C LEU A 241 -13.17 -16.22 5.79
N ARG A 242 -14.30 -16.21 5.07
CA ARG A 242 -14.74 -15.04 4.29
C ARG A 242 -15.02 -13.86 5.20
N ILE A 243 -14.44 -12.73 4.82
CA ILE A 243 -14.70 -11.43 5.42
C ILE A 243 -14.73 -10.39 4.30
N THR A 244 -15.59 -9.40 4.42
CA THR A 244 -15.73 -8.31 3.43
C THR A 244 -15.13 -7.01 3.98
N ASN A 245 -14.99 -5.98 3.14
CA ASN A 245 -14.62 -4.65 3.60
C ASN A 245 -15.58 -4.11 4.67
N ALA A 246 -16.89 -4.36 4.52
CA ALA A 246 -17.90 -3.93 5.49
C ALA A 246 -17.73 -4.63 6.83
N ASP A 247 -17.46 -5.94 6.83
CA ASP A 247 -17.15 -6.68 8.05
C ASP A 247 -15.88 -6.14 8.73
N VAL A 248 -14.81 -5.88 7.98
CA VAL A 248 -13.57 -5.30 8.53
C VAL A 248 -13.84 -3.93 9.16
N ILE A 249 -14.60 -3.07 8.48
CA ILE A 249 -14.96 -1.76 9.01
C ILE A 249 -15.82 -1.90 10.28
N GLN A 250 -16.77 -2.84 10.30
CA GLN A 250 -17.57 -3.13 11.49
C GLN A 250 -16.71 -3.62 12.66
N GLU A 251 -15.70 -4.46 12.40
CA GLU A 251 -14.76 -4.91 13.42
C GLU A 251 -13.86 -3.78 13.92
N ILE A 252 -13.47 -2.84 13.06
CA ILE A 252 -12.77 -1.62 13.47
C ILE A 252 -13.66 -0.81 14.42
N ASP A 253 -14.92 -0.61 14.09
CA ASP A 253 -15.89 0.10 14.94
C ASP A 253 -16.02 -0.59 16.32
N ASN A 254 -16.28 -1.89 16.31
CA ASN A 254 -16.44 -2.72 17.50
C ASN A 254 -15.19 -2.67 18.42
N GLN A 255 -14.01 -2.88 17.85
CA GLN A 255 -12.76 -3.00 18.61
C GLN A 255 -12.16 -1.64 19.01
N THR A 256 -12.59 -0.55 18.37
CA THR A 256 -12.25 0.81 18.80
C THR A 256 -13.29 1.43 19.72
N GLY A 257 -14.39 0.71 20.00
CA GLY A 257 -15.47 1.17 20.87
C GLY A 257 -16.22 2.38 20.30
N GLY A 258 -16.44 2.42 18.98
CA GLY A 258 -17.16 3.53 18.33
C GLY A 258 -16.30 4.72 17.93
N LYS A 259 -14.99 4.71 18.23
CA LYS A 259 -14.11 5.84 17.89
C LYS A 259 -13.90 6.01 16.40
N ILE A 260 -13.89 4.90 15.65
CA ILE A 260 -13.79 4.91 14.18
C ILE A 260 -15.07 4.29 13.63
N GLY A 261 -16.14 5.09 13.62
CA GLY A 261 -17.49 4.62 13.31
C GLY A 261 -17.72 4.27 11.83
N ILE A 262 -18.50 3.20 11.60
CA ILE A 262 -18.85 2.72 10.26
C ILE A 262 -19.62 3.76 9.42
N GLU A 263 -20.49 4.55 10.05
CA GLU A 263 -21.44 5.43 9.33
C GLU A 263 -20.80 6.70 8.76
N ASN A 264 -19.68 7.14 9.33
CA ASN A 264 -19.18 8.50 9.13
C ASN A 264 -17.66 8.60 8.96
N SER A 265 -16.90 7.53 9.21
CA SER A 265 -15.43 7.62 9.13
C SER A 265 -14.89 7.24 7.75
N TRP A 266 -15.65 6.55 6.90
CA TRP A 266 -15.12 5.84 5.75
C TRP A 266 -15.58 6.39 4.40
N TYR A 267 -14.66 6.43 3.45
CA TYR A 267 -14.89 6.94 2.10
C TYR A 267 -14.21 6.05 1.06
N PRO A 268 -14.79 5.88 -0.15
CA PRO A 268 -14.10 5.24 -1.25
C PRO A 268 -12.77 5.92 -1.58
N LEU A 269 -11.75 5.17 -1.96
CA LEU A 269 -10.43 5.74 -2.34
C LEU A 269 -10.52 6.77 -3.48
N SER A 270 -11.45 6.60 -4.41
CA SER A 270 -11.65 7.51 -5.56
C SER A 270 -12.15 8.90 -5.18
N THR A 271 -12.59 9.07 -3.94
CA THR A 271 -13.09 10.33 -3.39
C THR A 271 -12.07 11.47 -3.44
N ILE A 272 -10.77 11.14 -3.37
CA ILE A 272 -9.71 12.15 -3.32
C ILE A 272 -9.26 12.63 -4.71
N VAL A 273 -9.74 12.06 -5.81
CA VAL A 273 -9.22 12.34 -7.17
C VAL A 273 -9.27 13.82 -7.53
N GLU A 274 -10.40 14.51 -7.31
CA GLU A 274 -10.48 15.94 -7.63
C GLU A 274 -9.63 16.79 -6.67
N PHE A 275 -9.50 16.36 -5.41
CA PHE A 275 -8.56 16.99 -4.46
C PHE A 275 -7.13 16.89 -4.98
N GLY A 276 -6.71 15.70 -5.43
CA GLY A 276 -5.41 15.46 -6.04
C GLY A 276 -5.17 16.34 -7.26
N ARG A 277 -6.15 16.42 -8.17
CA ARG A 277 -6.09 17.27 -9.36
C ARG A 277 -5.97 18.76 -9.04
N ILE A 278 -6.73 19.26 -8.06
CA ILE A 278 -6.64 20.65 -7.60
C ILE A 278 -5.25 20.93 -7.04
N ILE A 279 -4.75 20.09 -6.13
CA ILE A 279 -3.41 20.25 -5.54
C ILE A 279 -2.36 20.27 -6.64
N SER A 280 -2.45 19.34 -7.58
CA SER A 280 -1.52 19.20 -8.71
C SER A 280 -1.51 20.45 -9.59
N TYR A 281 -2.69 20.96 -9.94
CA TYR A 281 -2.83 22.20 -10.70
C TYR A 281 -2.29 23.43 -9.96
N LEU A 282 -2.57 23.55 -8.67
CA LEU A 282 -2.17 24.70 -7.86
C LEU A 282 -0.68 24.69 -7.48
N ALA A 283 -0.13 23.51 -7.22
CA ALA A 283 1.26 23.31 -6.79
C ALA A 283 2.23 23.01 -7.94
N ASP A 284 1.71 22.82 -9.17
CA ASP A 284 2.52 22.49 -10.35
C ASP A 284 3.29 21.16 -10.20
N VAL A 285 2.60 20.16 -9.63
CA VAL A 285 3.10 18.80 -9.44
C VAL A 285 2.29 17.80 -10.27
N ASP A 286 2.87 16.64 -10.56
CA ASP A 286 2.19 15.58 -11.30
C ASP A 286 0.96 15.07 -10.53
N PRO A 287 -0.19 14.88 -11.20
CA PRO A 287 -1.38 14.35 -10.54
C PRO A 287 -1.23 12.88 -10.18
N ILE A 288 -1.59 12.56 -8.94
CA ILE A 288 -1.83 11.19 -8.48
C ILE A 288 -3.34 10.99 -8.48
N GLU A 289 -3.86 10.20 -9.41
CA GLU A 289 -5.28 9.95 -9.55
C GLU A 289 -5.63 8.50 -9.20
N PHE A 290 -6.29 8.28 -8.06
CA PHE A 290 -6.87 6.99 -7.72
C PHE A 290 -8.24 6.82 -8.39
N THR A 291 -8.30 6.70 -9.71
CA THR A 291 -9.56 6.51 -10.47
C THR A 291 -10.09 5.07 -10.41
N CYS A 292 -9.76 4.34 -9.34
CA CYS A 292 -10.29 3.00 -9.13
C CYS A 292 -11.80 3.02 -8.91
N HIS A 293 -12.43 1.87 -9.11
CA HIS A 293 -13.84 1.71 -8.76
C HIS A 293 -14.06 1.97 -7.25
N PRO A 294 -15.15 2.65 -6.84
CA PRO A 294 -15.40 2.99 -5.44
C PRO A 294 -15.37 1.78 -4.49
N ASP A 295 -15.85 0.63 -4.95
CA ASP A 295 -15.87 -0.61 -4.16
C ASP A 295 -14.51 -1.35 -4.09
N CYS A 296 -13.46 -0.84 -4.74
CA CYS A 296 -12.13 -1.45 -4.63
C CYS A 296 -11.56 -1.34 -3.22
N GLY A 297 -11.78 -0.22 -2.54
CA GLY A 297 -11.27 -0.02 -1.19
C GLY A 297 -11.80 1.26 -0.56
N PHE A 298 -11.82 1.23 0.76
CA PHE A 298 -12.25 2.33 1.61
C PHE A 298 -11.07 2.82 2.44
N ALA A 299 -11.05 4.11 2.73
CA ALA A 299 -10.01 4.70 3.55
C ALA A 299 -10.56 5.80 4.46
N THR A 300 -9.81 6.02 5.53
CA THR A 300 -9.93 7.16 6.42
C THR A 300 -8.55 7.57 6.91
N TYR A 301 -8.47 8.77 7.49
CA TYR A 301 -7.25 9.24 8.14
C TYR A 301 -7.55 9.45 9.62
N LEU A 302 -6.62 9.02 10.46
CA LEU A 302 -6.55 9.45 11.85
C LEU A 302 -5.51 10.56 11.95
N VAL A 303 -5.76 11.53 12.81
CA VAL A 303 -4.84 12.63 13.10
C VAL A 303 -4.60 12.70 14.59
N VAL A 304 -3.36 12.96 14.99
CA VAL A 304 -3.06 13.28 16.39
C VAL A 304 -3.63 14.66 16.68
N ASP A 305 -4.63 14.71 17.57
CA ASP A 305 -5.19 15.96 18.04
C ASP A 305 -4.11 16.73 18.81
N PRO A 306 -3.75 17.96 18.40
CA PRO A 306 -2.65 18.69 18.99
C PRO A 306 -2.97 19.16 20.42
N ASP A 307 -4.24 19.20 20.82
CA ASP A 307 -4.68 19.65 22.13
C ASP A 307 -4.76 18.48 23.13
N THR A 308 -5.28 17.33 22.70
CA THR A 308 -5.42 16.16 23.57
C THR A 308 -4.27 15.15 23.44
N ASN A 309 -3.48 15.25 22.38
CA ASN A 309 -2.51 14.25 21.95
C ASN A 309 -3.12 12.85 21.72
N GLU A 310 -4.45 12.78 21.56
CA GLU A 310 -5.17 11.55 21.20
C GLU A 310 -5.39 11.49 19.69
N MET A 311 -5.42 10.28 19.13
CA MET A 311 -5.77 10.09 17.74
C MET A 311 -7.27 10.08 17.53
N VAL A 312 -7.73 10.97 16.64
CA VAL A 312 -9.14 11.12 16.29
C VAL A 312 -9.32 11.02 14.78
N PRO A 313 -10.47 10.54 14.29
CA PRO A 313 -10.74 10.51 12.85
C PRO A 313 -10.75 11.93 12.27
N ILE A 314 -10.31 12.04 11.03
CA ILE A 314 -10.19 13.33 10.36
C ILE A 314 -11.53 14.07 10.19
N ILE A 315 -12.66 13.35 10.26
CA ILE A 315 -14.01 13.93 10.28
C ILE A 315 -14.29 14.83 11.50
N ASP A 316 -13.54 14.70 12.58
CA ASP A 316 -13.69 15.59 13.73
C ASP A 316 -13.11 16.98 13.44
N TYR A 317 -12.25 17.09 12.42
CA TYR A 317 -11.62 18.34 11.99
C TYR A 317 -12.36 19.02 10.84
N PHE A 318 -12.92 18.26 9.91
CA PHE A 318 -13.70 18.81 8.80
C PHE A 318 -14.91 17.95 8.46
N ASP A 319 -15.86 18.51 7.73
CA ASP A 319 -16.96 17.75 7.12
C ASP A 319 -16.48 17.17 5.78
N PRO A 320 -15.99 15.93 5.72
CA PRO A 320 -15.33 15.36 4.53
C PRO A 320 -16.26 15.39 3.34
N LEU A 321 -17.53 15.04 3.51
CA LEU A 321 -18.51 15.05 2.43
C LEU A 321 -18.66 16.46 1.84
N LYS A 322 -18.84 17.49 2.66
CA LYS A 322 -18.93 18.86 2.15
C LYS A 322 -17.63 19.35 1.51
N VAL A 323 -16.49 18.95 2.07
CA VAL A 323 -15.16 19.21 1.55
C VAL A 323 -14.98 18.58 0.16
N ILE A 324 -15.41 17.33 -0.03
CA ILE A 324 -15.43 16.60 -1.30
C ILE A 324 -16.34 17.27 -2.32
N ASP A 325 -17.58 17.60 -1.94
CA ASP A 325 -18.52 18.30 -2.81
C ASP A 325 -17.98 19.67 -3.23
N PHE A 326 -17.34 20.40 -2.32
CA PHE A 326 -16.66 21.65 -2.62
C PHE A 326 -15.53 21.46 -3.62
N ALA A 327 -14.63 20.48 -3.40
CA ALA A 327 -13.54 20.20 -4.32
C ALA A 327 -14.05 19.78 -5.71
N ASN A 328 -15.06 18.92 -5.78
CA ASN A 328 -15.69 18.54 -7.04
C ASN A 328 -16.19 19.79 -7.80
N ARG A 329 -16.95 20.66 -7.14
CA ARG A 329 -17.46 21.91 -7.73
C ARG A 329 -16.33 22.89 -8.08
N PHE A 330 -15.27 22.95 -7.28
CA PHE A 330 -14.13 23.84 -7.51
C PHE A 330 -13.32 23.40 -8.73
N TRP A 331 -13.08 22.09 -8.86
CA TRP A 331 -12.36 21.51 -10.00
C TRP A 331 -13.13 21.69 -11.31
N GLU A 332 -14.44 21.44 -11.32
CA GLU A 332 -15.27 21.64 -12.52
C GLU A 332 -15.17 23.08 -13.07
N LYS A 333 -15.10 24.08 -12.17
CA LYS A 333 -14.89 25.48 -12.56
C LYS A 333 -13.53 25.70 -13.21
N ILE A 334 -12.46 25.14 -12.63
CA ILE A 334 -11.10 25.21 -13.19
C ILE A 334 -11.07 24.56 -14.59
N LYS A 335 -11.59 23.33 -14.70
CA LYS A 335 -11.62 22.53 -15.93
C LYS A 335 -12.34 23.25 -17.07
N HIS A 336 -13.49 23.87 -16.78
CA HIS A 336 -14.30 24.57 -17.79
C HIS A 336 -13.88 26.02 -18.04
N LYS A 337 -12.80 26.50 -17.41
CA LYS A 337 -12.32 27.90 -17.53
C LYS A 337 -13.48 28.89 -17.40
N GLU A 338 -14.33 28.70 -16.39
CA GLU A 338 -15.59 29.42 -16.27
C GLU A 338 -15.35 30.95 -16.30
N LYS A 339 -15.83 31.60 -17.37
CA LYS A 339 -15.59 33.04 -17.66
C LYS A 339 -16.50 33.97 -16.87
N GLN A 340 -17.38 33.45 -16.01
CA GLN A 340 -18.28 34.28 -15.23
C GLN A 340 -17.61 34.76 -13.95
N PRO A 341 -17.72 36.06 -13.59
CA PRO A 341 -17.26 36.56 -12.31
C PRO A 341 -18.02 35.83 -11.20
N LEU A 342 -17.27 35.04 -10.43
CA LEU A 342 -17.81 34.27 -9.32
C LEU A 342 -18.13 35.20 -8.16
N LYS A 343 -19.38 35.16 -7.72
CA LYS A 343 -19.92 35.88 -6.57
C LYS A 343 -19.57 35.19 -5.23
N PHE A 344 -18.32 34.78 -5.05
CA PHE A 344 -17.93 33.96 -3.90
C PHE A 344 -17.92 34.78 -2.61
N PHE A 345 -17.20 35.91 -2.62
CA PHE A 345 -17.18 36.81 -1.47
C PHE A 345 -18.51 37.54 -1.32
N GLU A 346 -19.22 37.82 -2.40
CA GLU A 346 -20.59 38.34 -2.36
C GLU A 346 -21.55 37.37 -1.63
N ASN A 347 -21.42 36.05 -1.84
CA ASN A 347 -22.23 35.05 -1.15
C ASN A 347 -21.83 34.85 0.32
N LEU A 348 -20.55 35.08 0.68
CA LEU A 348 -20.03 34.86 2.04
C LEU A 348 -20.14 36.12 2.92
N MET A 349 -19.95 37.31 2.35
CA MET A 349 -19.82 38.59 3.05
C MET A 349 -20.81 39.67 2.55
N GLY A 350 -21.77 39.32 1.69
CA GLY A 350 -22.73 40.28 1.13
C GLY A 350 -22.05 41.34 0.26
N ASP A 351 -22.59 42.56 0.24
CA ASP A 351 -22.08 43.65 -0.61
C ASP A 351 -20.60 44.01 -0.37
N ALA A 352 -20.05 43.71 0.81
CA ALA A 352 -18.62 43.91 1.11
C ALA A 352 -17.69 42.97 0.32
N GLY A 353 -18.22 41.86 -0.20
CA GLY A 353 -17.47 40.90 -1.01
C GLY A 353 -17.39 41.21 -2.50
N LYS A 354 -18.23 42.13 -3.02
CA LYS A 354 -18.26 42.46 -4.45
C LYS A 354 -16.94 43.02 -4.97
N THR A 355 -16.27 43.87 -4.19
CA THR A 355 -15.00 44.48 -4.58
C THR A 355 -13.85 43.48 -4.58
N LEU A 356 -13.94 42.44 -3.74
CA LEU A 356 -13.02 41.32 -3.77
C LEU A 356 -13.27 40.47 -5.02
N ASP A 357 -14.53 40.19 -5.37
CA ASP A 357 -14.90 39.41 -6.56
C ASP A 357 -14.54 40.10 -7.90
N GLU A 358 -14.59 41.44 -7.97
CA GLU A 358 -14.26 42.26 -9.16
C GLU A 358 -12.76 42.31 -9.52
N GLY A 359 -11.86 42.14 -8.54
CA GLY A 359 -10.40 42.22 -8.74
C GLY A 359 -9.74 40.91 -9.18
N LEU A 360 -10.52 39.84 -9.40
CA LEU A 360 -9.99 38.48 -9.48
C LEU A 360 -9.95 37.95 -10.93
N ASN A 361 -8.75 37.84 -11.49
CA ASN A 361 -8.54 37.05 -12.70
C ASN A 361 -8.69 35.57 -12.32
N PHE A 362 -9.71 34.92 -12.87
CA PHE A 362 -10.10 33.53 -12.55
C PHE A 362 -8.95 32.49 -12.65
N LEU A 363 -7.84 32.82 -13.31
CA LEU A 363 -6.70 31.93 -13.55
C LEU A 363 -5.40 32.33 -12.83
N ASP A 364 -5.39 33.33 -11.94
CA ASP A 364 -4.23 33.60 -11.09
C ASP A 364 -4.09 32.49 -10.04
N LYS A 365 -3.01 31.68 -10.12
CA LYS A 365 -2.77 30.53 -9.22
C LYS A 365 -2.72 30.95 -7.75
N THR A 366 -2.20 32.14 -7.43
CA THR A 366 -2.11 32.64 -6.04
C THR A 366 -3.51 32.93 -5.49
N GLN A 367 -4.36 33.55 -6.30
CA GLN A 367 -5.75 33.82 -5.95
C GLN A 367 -6.57 32.53 -5.84
N LEU A 368 -6.34 31.55 -6.71
CA LEU A 368 -6.98 30.24 -6.64
C LEU A 368 -6.58 29.46 -5.38
N LYS A 369 -5.30 29.50 -4.97
CA LYS A 369 -4.82 28.93 -3.69
C LYS A 369 -5.56 29.55 -2.51
N ALA A 370 -5.62 30.88 -2.43
CA ALA A 370 -6.33 31.58 -1.37
C ALA A 370 -7.83 31.23 -1.33
N ARG A 371 -8.49 31.19 -2.49
CA ARG A 371 -9.91 30.81 -2.62
C ARG A 371 -10.18 29.38 -2.18
N PHE A 372 -9.32 28.44 -2.59
CA PHE A 372 -9.45 27.05 -2.19
C PHE A 372 -9.32 26.89 -0.68
N LEU A 373 -8.32 27.54 -0.06
CA LEU A 373 -8.14 27.55 1.39
C LEU A 373 -9.34 28.16 2.14
N LEU A 374 -9.83 29.32 1.71
CA LEU A 374 -10.99 29.98 2.31
C LEU A 374 -12.27 29.16 2.16
N GLY A 375 -12.46 28.53 1.00
CA GLY A 375 -13.59 27.63 0.74
C GLY A 375 -13.51 26.32 1.54
N MET A 376 -12.32 25.87 1.92
CA MET A 376 -12.15 24.73 2.83
C MET A 376 -12.45 25.11 4.29
N LEU A 377 -12.07 26.32 4.71
CA LEU A 377 -12.26 26.80 6.09
C LEU A 377 -13.72 26.77 6.54
N GLN A 378 -14.68 27.05 5.63
CA GLN A 378 -16.11 27.02 5.97
C GLN A 378 -16.64 25.62 6.37
N TYR A 379 -15.90 24.56 6.02
CA TYR A 379 -16.24 23.17 6.35
C TYR A 379 -15.31 22.59 7.42
N THR A 380 -14.40 23.40 7.96
CA THR A 380 -13.50 23.03 9.05
C THR A 380 -14.21 23.23 10.38
N LYS A 381 -14.34 22.17 11.18
CA LYS A 381 -14.93 22.19 12.52
C LYS A 381 -13.94 22.71 13.57
N LYS A 382 -12.67 22.29 13.47
CA LYS A 382 -11.58 22.66 14.38
C LYS A 382 -10.43 23.32 13.60
N PRO A 383 -10.43 24.66 13.43
CA PRO A 383 -9.29 25.35 12.84
C PRO A 383 -8.09 25.32 13.79
N GLY A 384 -6.98 24.73 13.36
CA GLY A 384 -5.78 24.53 14.19
C GLY A 384 -4.57 24.06 13.39
N LYS A 385 -3.62 23.38 14.04
CA LYS A 385 -2.34 22.95 13.45
C LYS A 385 -2.49 22.10 12.18
N LEU A 386 -3.55 21.31 12.05
CA LEU A 386 -3.87 20.55 10.83
C LEU A 386 -4.14 21.46 9.62
N MET A 387 -4.91 22.54 9.81
CA MET A 387 -5.14 23.54 8.76
C MET A 387 -3.88 24.34 8.45
N GLU A 388 -3.04 24.61 9.45
CA GLU A 388 -1.73 25.23 9.22
C GLU A 388 -0.86 24.35 8.31
N MET A 389 -0.75 23.05 8.60
CA MET A 389 0.02 22.09 7.79
C MET A 389 -0.54 21.98 6.36
N PHE A 390 -1.86 21.87 6.21
CA PHE A 390 -2.52 21.86 4.90
C PHE A 390 -2.31 23.17 4.13
N SER A 391 -2.29 24.32 4.81
CA SER A 391 -2.02 25.61 4.17
C SER A 391 -0.59 25.72 3.66
N ARG A 392 0.39 25.19 4.42
CA ARG A 392 1.80 25.14 4.02
C ARG A 392 2.01 24.27 2.78
N LEU A 393 1.37 23.09 2.75
CA LEU A 393 1.37 22.20 1.59
C LEU A 393 0.96 22.93 0.30
N LEU A 394 -0.19 23.60 0.32
CA LEU A 394 -0.74 24.31 -0.83
C LEU A 394 0.07 25.55 -1.22
N MET A 395 0.59 26.28 -0.23
CA MET A 395 1.35 27.52 -0.45
C MET A 395 2.72 27.22 -1.04
N ASN A 396 3.47 26.30 -0.43
CA ASN A 396 4.88 26.08 -0.72
C ASN A 396 5.12 25.00 -1.77
N GLY A 397 4.20 24.03 -1.93
CA GLY A 397 4.28 23.00 -2.98
C GLY A 397 5.53 22.11 -2.92
N ASP A 398 6.26 22.12 -1.81
CA ASP A 398 7.49 21.35 -1.65
C ASP A 398 7.22 19.95 -1.05
N TRP A 399 8.05 18.99 -1.43
CA TRP A 399 7.97 17.60 -0.95
C TRP A 399 8.22 17.48 0.56
N GLU A 400 8.98 18.40 1.15
CA GLU A 400 9.19 18.46 2.61
C GLU A 400 7.90 18.81 3.35
N SER A 401 7.04 19.68 2.80
CA SER A 401 5.73 19.99 3.38
C SER A 401 4.78 18.81 3.30
N ILE A 402 4.81 18.00 2.22
CA ILE A 402 4.07 16.72 2.12
C ILE A 402 4.52 15.76 3.22
N SER A 403 5.84 15.57 3.39
CA SER A 403 6.41 14.75 4.45
C SER A 403 6.02 15.25 5.84
N SER A 404 6.05 16.56 6.08
CA SER A 404 5.63 17.14 7.36
C SER A 404 4.15 16.90 7.67
N PHE A 405 3.28 16.92 6.64
CA PHE A 405 1.85 16.62 6.79
C PHE A 405 1.63 15.17 7.24
N THR A 406 2.40 14.21 6.71
CA THR A 406 2.29 12.80 7.10
C THR A 406 2.86 12.52 8.51
N HIS A 407 3.70 13.41 9.04
CA HIS A 407 4.19 13.39 10.43
C HIS A 407 3.12 13.84 11.43
N GLY A 408 2.13 12.97 11.66
CA GLY A 408 1.00 13.21 12.57
C GLY A 408 -0.33 12.63 12.07
N THR A 409 -0.32 12.00 10.90
CA THR A 409 -1.49 11.34 10.33
C THR A 409 -1.23 9.85 10.15
N LEU A 410 -2.23 9.02 10.41
CA LEU A 410 -2.22 7.59 10.11
C LEU A 410 -3.29 7.29 9.07
N LEU A 411 -2.89 6.78 7.90
CA LEU A 411 -3.85 6.26 6.92
C LEU A 411 -4.40 4.92 7.40
N LEU A 412 -5.71 4.79 7.46
CA LEU A 412 -6.39 3.52 7.71
C LEU A 412 -7.18 3.13 6.47
N SER A 413 -6.85 2.01 5.83
CA SER A 413 -7.54 1.56 4.63
C SER A 413 -7.92 0.08 4.70
N SER A 414 -8.96 -0.27 3.94
CA SER A 414 -9.41 -1.65 3.73
C SER A 414 -9.61 -1.88 2.24
N MET A 415 -8.91 -2.88 1.67
CA MET A 415 -8.93 -3.17 0.23
C MET A 415 -9.24 -4.64 -0.02
N HIS A 416 -10.38 -4.91 -0.66
CA HIS A 416 -10.86 -6.27 -0.90
C HIS A 416 -10.45 -6.71 -2.29
N PHE A 417 -9.52 -7.65 -2.41
CA PHE A 417 -9.15 -8.20 -3.72
C PHE A 417 -10.26 -9.08 -4.30
N GLN A 418 -10.23 -9.24 -5.64
CA GLN A 418 -11.25 -10.01 -6.34
C GLN A 418 -10.82 -11.46 -6.53
N ASP A 419 -11.66 -12.39 -6.08
CA ASP A 419 -11.59 -13.82 -6.35
C ASP A 419 -12.86 -14.28 -7.10
N ALA A 420 -13.07 -15.59 -7.23
CA ALA A 420 -14.21 -16.12 -7.97
C ALA A 420 -15.58 -15.74 -7.37
N TYR A 421 -15.65 -15.37 -6.08
CA TYR A 421 -16.90 -15.03 -5.39
C TYR A 421 -17.35 -13.59 -5.66
N ASN A 422 -16.41 -12.64 -5.71
CA ASN A 422 -16.71 -11.20 -5.80
C ASN A 422 -16.15 -10.56 -7.09
N MET A 423 -15.88 -11.35 -8.13
CA MET A 423 -15.38 -10.83 -9.40
C MET A 423 -16.37 -9.87 -10.04
N ASP A 424 -15.94 -8.62 -10.20
CA ASP A 424 -16.65 -7.55 -10.87
C ASP A 424 -15.81 -7.00 -12.02
N ILE A 425 -16.41 -6.98 -13.20
CA ILE A 425 -15.79 -6.50 -14.43
C ILE A 425 -15.57 -4.99 -14.37
N GLU A 426 -16.47 -4.22 -13.78
CA GLU A 426 -16.33 -2.75 -13.69
C GLU A 426 -15.17 -2.35 -12.79
N ARG A 427 -14.96 -3.11 -11.70
CA ARG A 427 -13.76 -2.99 -10.85
C ARG A 427 -12.49 -3.33 -11.62
N THR A 428 -12.53 -4.36 -12.45
CA THR A 428 -11.40 -4.80 -13.28
C THR A 428 -11.01 -3.77 -14.34
N LYS A 429 -12.01 -3.19 -15.03
CA LYS A 429 -11.81 -2.13 -16.03
C LYS A 429 -11.19 -0.88 -15.43
N ARG A 430 -11.38 -0.62 -14.14
CA ARG A 430 -10.84 0.55 -13.43
C ARG A 430 -9.66 0.22 -12.52
N CYS A 431 -9.00 -0.93 -12.68
CA CYS A 431 -7.83 -1.25 -11.87
C CYS A 431 -6.74 -0.18 -12.07
N ILE A 432 -5.99 0.14 -11.01
CA ILE A 432 -4.88 1.09 -11.05
C ILE A 432 -3.56 0.46 -10.55
N VAL A 433 -3.59 -0.84 -10.28
CA VAL A 433 -2.49 -1.62 -9.72
C VAL A 433 -2.19 -2.73 -10.72
N HIS A 434 -1.09 -2.63 -11.45
CA HIS A 434 -0.80 -3.55 -12.56
C HIS A 434 0.52 -4.27 -12.35
N PHE A 435 0.56 -5.57 -12.64
CA PHE A 435 1.80 -6.32 -12.75
C PHE A 435 2.42 -6.10 -14.12
N GLY A 436 3.74 -5.95 -14.16
CA GLY A 436 4.51 -6.11 -15.40
C GLY A 436 5.28 -7.42 -15.40
N VAL A 437 5.21 -8.16 -16.51
CA VAL A 437 5.95 -9.41 -16.69
C VAL A 437 6.74 -9.35 -17.99
N ALA A 438 8.06 -9.50 -17.90
CA ALA A 438 8.93 -9.62 -19.05
C ALA A 438 8.73 -10.98 -19.73
N MET A 439 8.27 -10.97 -20.98
CA MET A 439 8.00 -12.19 -21.75
C MET A 439 9.24 -12.65 -22.55
N PRO A 440 9.37 -13.95 -22.88
CA PRO A 440 10.52 -14.48 -23.62
C PRO A 440 10.70 -13.90 -25.04
N ASP A 441 9.62 -13.38 -25.64
CA ASP A 441 9.63 -12.75 -26.96
C ASP A 441 10.16 -11.30 -26.95
N GLY A 442 10.59 -10.80 -25.78
CA GLY A 442 11.09 -9.44 -25.61
C GLY A 442 10.02 -8.42 -25.22
N SER A 443 8.74 -8.79 -25.24
CA SER A 443 7.65 -7.90 -24.81
C SER A 443 7.54 -7.81 -23.28
N VAL A 444 6.69 -6.88 -22.82
CA VAL A 444 6.26 -6.79 -21.41
C VAL A 444 4.74 -6.88 -21.41
N LYS A 445 4.21 -7.80 -20.60
CA LYS A 445 2.77 -7.97 -20.40
C LYS A 445 2.33 -7.20 -19.15
N GLU A 446 1.41 -6.25 -19.32
CA GLU A 446 0.85 -5.43 -18.24
C GLU A 446 -0.55 -5.92 -17.87
N ILE A 447 -0.76 -6.33 -16.62
CA ILE A 447 -2.00 -7.02 -16.22
C ILE A 447 -2.52 -6.49 -14.89
N SER A 448 -3.82 -6.21 -14.82
CA SER A 448 -4.48 -5.79 -13.60
C SER A 448 -4.26 -6.78 -12.45
N PHE A 449 -4.07 -6.25 -11.24
CA PHE A 449 -3.71 -7.04 -10.04
C PHE A 449 -4.61 -8.25 -9.80
N CYS A 450 -5.93 -8.04 -9.76
CA CYS A 450 -6.86 -9.11 -9.40
C CYS A 450 -6.94 -10.19 -10.50
N THR A 451 -6.92 -9.80 -11.78
CA THR A 451 -6.99 -10.76 -12.88
C THR A 451 -5.68 -11.53 -13.03
N MET A 452 -4.53 -10.90 -12.75
CA MET A 452 -3.26 -11.61 -12.66
C MET A 452 -3.37 -12.71 -11.61
N ASN A 453 -3.75 -12.39 -10.38
CA ASN A 453 -3.76 -13.35 -9.28
C ASN A 453 -4.87 -14.42 -9.36
N THR A 454 -5.99 -14.13 -10.01
CA THR A 454 -7.15 -15.03 -10.04
C THR A 454 -7.24 -15.86 -11.34
N LEU A 455 -6.72 -15.35 -12.47
CA LEU A 455 -6.92 -15.97 -13.79
C LEU A 455 -5.61 -16.22 -14.55
N HIS A 456 -4.74 -15.21 -14.67
CA HIS A 456 -3.66 -15.22 -15.66
C HIS A 456 -2.33 -15.77 -15.15
N ARG A 457 -2.08 -15.69 -13.83
CA ARG A 457 -0.80 -16.07 -13.21
C ARG A 457 -0.32 -17.48 -13.59
N PRO A 458 -1.13 -18.56 -13.49
CA PRO A 458 -0.65 -19.91 -13.78
C PRO A 458 -0.18 -20.12 -15.22
N GLU A 459 -0.76 -19.41 -16.19
CA GLU A 459 -0.38 -19.53 -17.59
C GLU A 459 0.88 -18.71 -17.89
N ILE A 460 0.94 -17.48 -17.37
CA ILE A 460 2.08 -16.59 -17.59
C ILE A 460 3.33 -17.12 -16.89
N GLU A 461 3.21 -17.55 -15.64
CA GLU A 461 4.34 -18.06 -14.87
C GLU A 461 4.97 -19.29 -15.53
N LYS A 462 4.18 -20.16 -16.18
CA LYS A 462 4.72 -21.29 -16.96
C LYS A 462 5.62 -20.83 -18.11
N GLN A 463 5.28 -19.71 -18.75
CA GLN A 463 6.04 -19.18 -19.89
C GLN A 463 7.36 -18.53 -19.48
N VAL A 464 7.44 -17.99 -18.26
CA VAL A 464 8.63 -17.31 -17.73
C VAL A 464 9.37 -18.12 -16.66
N ALA A 465 8.92 -19.34 -16.37
CA ALA A 465 9.49 -20.21 -15.37
C ALA A 465 10.94 -20.60 -15.67
N LYS A 466 11.81 -20.42 -14.67
CA LYS A 466 13.21 -20.84 -14.68
C LYS A 466 13.36 -22.20 -13.99
N LYS A 467 14.44 -22.90 -14.33
CA LYS A 467 14.74 -24.23 -13.77
C LYS A 467 14.97 -24.13 -12.26
N LEU A 468 14.19 -24.89 -11.50
CA LEU A 468 14.34 -25.00 -10.06
C LEU A 468 15.56 -25.88 -9.71
N THR A 469 16.43 -25.39 -8.83
CA THR A 469 17.64 -26.10 -8.39
C THR A 469 17.49 -26.59 -6.94
N ALA A 470 18.24 -27.62 -6.55
CA ALA A 470 18.24 -28.11 -5.16
C ALA A 470 18.65 -27.01 -4.17
N LYS A 471 19.64 -26.19 -4.54
CA LYS A 471 20.10 -25.05 -3.74
C LYS A 471 18.97 -24.08 -3.39
N VAL A 472 18.08 -23.79 -4.35
CA VAL A 472 16.94 -22.89 -4.14
C VAL A 472 15.87 -23.55 -3.25
N LYS A 473 15.65 -24.86 -3.41
CA LYS A 473 14.68 -25.60 -2.57
C LYS A 473 15.11 -25.70 -1.11
N GLU A 474 16.41 -25.77 -0.85
CA GLU A 474 16.97 -25.96 0.49
C GLU A 474 17.50 -24.66 1.11
N GLU A 475 17.22 -23.50 0.51
CA GLU A 475 17.78 -22.21 0.93
C GLU A 475 17.31 -21.80 2.33
N PHE A 476 16.06 -22.09 2.67
CA PHE A 476 15.41 -21.65 3.90
C PHE A 476 14.97 -22.81 4.80
N ASP A 477 14.90 -22.53 6.10
CA ASP A 477 14.06 -23.25 7.04
C ASP A 477 12.80 -22.41 7.27
N THR A 478 11.72 -22.83 6.63
CA THR A 478 10.46 -22.10 6.64
C THR A 478 9.68 -22.22 7.96
N SER A 479 10.07 -23.14 8.85
CA SER A 479 9.43 -23.30 10.16
C SER A 479 9.80 -22.17 11.13
N ILE A 480 10.97 -21.58 10.93
CA ILE A 480 11.50 -20.48 11.75
C ILE A 480 11.73 -19.20 10.95
N GLY A 481 11.51 -19.22 9.63
CA GLY A 481 11.59 -18.04 8.79
C GLY A 481 13.01 -17.56 8.48
N GLN A 482 14.02 -18.44 8.46
CA GLN A 482 15.44 -18.07 8.32
C GLN A 482 16.16 -18.88 7.24
N ALA A 483 17.31 -18.37 6.75
CA ALA A 483 18.17 -19.13 5.86
C ALA A 483 18.93 -20.20 6.64
N ARG A 484 19.11 -21.39 6.06
CA ARG A 484 19.79 -22.50 6.76
C ARG A 484 21.24 -22.19 7.15
N VAL A 485 21.93 -21.38 6.34
CA VAL A 485 23.31 -20.94 6.60
C VAL A 485 23.40 -19.97 7.80
N ASP A 486 22.34 -19.17 8.05
CA ASP A 486 22.30 -18.26 9.19
C ASP A 486 22.15 -19.06 10.51
N ILE A 487 21.42 -20.19 10.47
CA ILE A 487 21.26 -21.12 11.60
C ILE A 487 22.60 -21.74 12.00
N GLU A 488 23.37 -22.24 11.03
CA GLU A 488 24.67 -22.88 11.31
C GLU A 488 25.66 -21.93 12.01
N GLN A 489 25.57 -20.62 11.76
CA GLN A 489 26.39 -19.60 12.41
C GLN A 489 25.89 -19.21 13.81
N ASP A 490 24.58 -19.22 14.03
CA ASP A 490 23.98 -18.97 15.35
C ASP A 490 24.10 -20.19 16.29
N ILE A 491 24.23 -21.40 15.75
CA ILE A 491 24.46 -22.65 16.50
C ILE A 491 25.96 -22.88 16.84
N GLN A 492 26.90 -22.13 16.24
CA GLN A 492 28.32 -22.26 16.63
C GLN A 492 28.47 -21.96 18.12
N PRO A 493 28.84 -22.95 18.97
CA PRO A 493 28.99 -22.70 20.39
C PRO A 493 30.10 -21.67 20.59
N LYS A 494 29.79 -20.59 21.34
CA LYS A 494 30.85 -19.70 21.83
C LYS A 494 31.79 -20.54 22.69
N VAL A 495 33.00 -20.75 22.20
CA VAL A 495 34.08 -21.35 22.99
C VAL A 495 34.39 -20.34 24.09
N ALA A 496 34.14 -20.70 25.35
CA ALA A 496 34.61 -19.91 26.47
C ALA A 496 36.14 -19.78 26.35
N GLN A 497 36.72 -18.64 26.75
CA GLN A 497 38.14 -18.28 26.53
C GLN A 497 39.18 -19.38 26.88
N ASN A 498 38.80 -20.43 27.60
CA ASN A 498 39.65 -21.58 27.97
C ASN A 498 39.13 -22.95 27.48
N GLY A 499 38.51 -23.05 26.31
CA GLY A 499 38.35 -24.34 25.60
C GLY A 499 37.22 -25.26 26.08
N GLY A 500 36.19 -24.73 26.74
CA GLY A 500 34.95 -25.46 27.06
C GLY A 500 33.73 -24.91 26.30
N ILE A 501 32.78 -25.78 25.97
CA ILE A 501 31.46 -25.40 25.43
C ILE A 501 30.65 -24.78 26.57
N ASP A 502 30.19 -23.54 26.39
CA ASP A 502 29.31 -22.84 27.35
C ASP A 502 27.94 -23.53 27.41
N LYS A 503 27.66 -24.20 28.53
CA LYS A 503 26.40 -24.95 28.74
C LYS A 503 25.18 -24.07 28.99
N ASN A 504 25.35 -22.76 29.20
CA ASN A 504 24.24 -21.85 29.48
C ASN A 504 23.45 -21.42 28.23
N ASN A 505 23.91 -21.76 27.02
CA ASN A 505 23.18 -21.49 25.78
C ASN A 505 22.31 -22.66 25.30
N ILE A 506 22.30 -23.79 26.02
CA ILE A 506 21.51 -24.98 25.64
C ILE A 506 20.17 -25.04 26.41
N SER A 507 19.98 -24.22 27.44
CA SER A 507 18.76 -24.23 28.26
C SER A 507 17.54 -23.54 27.64
N ASP A 508 17.70 -22.74 26.57
CA ASP A 508 16.58 -21.98 25.99
C ASP A 508 15.78 -22.74 24.91
N LEU A 509 16.04 -24.04 24.72
CA LEU A 509 15.32 -24.88 23.75
C LEU A 509 14.66 -26.14 24.34
N ASN A 510 14.78 -26.41 25.64
CA ASN A 510 14.20 -27.60 26.30
C ASN A 510 13.43 -27.25 27.60
N ALA A 511 12.56 -26.24 27.55
CA ALA A 511 11.64 -25.94 28.64
C ALA A 511 10.19 -25.93 28.15
N GLU A 512 9.70 -27.07 27.69
CA GLU A 512 8.28 -27.42 27.61
C GLU A 512 8.18 -28.92 27.31
N ASP A 513 8.44 -29.75 28.31
CA ASP A 513 7.93 -31.12 28.44
C ASP A 513 8.21 -31.58 29.88
N GLY A 514 7.18 -31.51 30.73
CA GLY A 514 7.27 -31.99 32.10
C GLY A 514 6.02 -31.73 32.94
N GLU A 515 5.23 -32.79 33.11
CA GLU A 515 4.11 -33.02 34.06
C GLU A 515 2.74 -32.46 33.61
N ASN A 516 1.77 -33.26 33.13
CA ASN A 516 1.42 -34.68 33.32
C ASN A 516 0.86 -35.31 32.04
#